data_AF-A0A518BWW2-F1
#
_entry.id   AF-A0A518BWW2-F1
#
_cell.length_a   1.000
_cell.length_b   1.000
_cell.length_c   1.000
_cell.angle_alpha   90.00
_cell.angle_beta   90.00
_cell.angle_gamma   90.00
#
_symmetry.space_group_name_H-M   'P 1'
#
loop_
_entity.id
_entity.type
_entity.pdbx_description
1 polymer ?
#
loop_
_entity_poly.entity_id
_entity_poly.type
_entity_poly.pdbx_seq_one_letter_code
_entity_poly.pdbx_strand_id
1 'polypeptide(L)'
;MRCLCHGLALITLLASTQSTLAQDKLFGVHWWNYENGTAGDGPVGGSSLETILTHSVPWWGAQHFAPLYQQATTQYNAEMITRVDYDWGQTVPAPTTMAASDWANSVLGVVDTLGDHANIWIIGNEPNVTVEGEGWVDNKIHPDDYAAIYNTVRNAIKAQRPDDLVLLAPPSPGAAGGVRWMSGNTYLQQSIEAVVDLGGDIDGFAIHAYGSPFTNNVDAIAAGFQSSYASQLNVIDNAGFKDAPVYITEWSRGTSTTGDLAANEAVTAQFITKALADLHEWNQTFGNHNIVSTTWFVNQGYGGWESQSLDWWRSQGNPEGDPNDMWTAMMNAAQYPAGIAGTLPDPFPGDLNDDGRTDADDIDLLIDNMGNPAFDLDGDRDADSDDLTYMVEVLLGTSFGDATLDGVVDLLDLSALAANFYKTGGWADGDFNGFGGVDLNDLSIIASNWGAGSNVPEPALLIPAAALALTRRR
;
A
#
# COMPACT_ATOMS: atom_id res chain seq x y z
N MET A 1 -48.33 3.07 29.71
CA MET A 1 -47.21 4.06 29.65
C MET A 1 -46.05 3.42 30.39
N ARG A 2 -44.95 2.97 29.80
CA ARG A 2 -44.30 3.22 28.50
C ARG A 2 -43.77 1.88 27.97
N CYS A 3 -43.96 1.61 26.68
CA CYS A 3 -43.20 0.57 25.96
C CYS A 3 -41.78 1.09 25.72
N LEU A 4 -40.75 0.33 26.08
CA LEU A 4 -39.41 0.48 25.52
C LEU A 4 -39.33 -0.45 24.30
N CYS A 5 -39.45 0.13 23.11
CA CYS A 5 -39.02 -0.52 21.88
C CYS A 5 -37.49 -0.55 21.87
N HIS A 6 -36.88 -1.73 22.00
CA HIS A 6 -35.49 -1.92 21.58
C HIS A 6 -35.52 -2.13 20.06
N GLY A 7 -35.11 -1.11 19.32
CA GLY A 7 -34.87 -1.22 17.90
C GLY A 7 -33.61 -2.05 17.69
N LEU A 8 -33.74 -3.19 17.03
CA LEU A 8 -32.63 -3.88 16.37
C LEU A 8 -31.97 -2.87 15.43
N ALA A 9 -30.76 -2.41 15.77
CA ALA A 9 -29.92 -1.71 14.83
C ALA A 9 -29.38 -2.76 13.85
N LEU A 10 -30.10 -2.96 12.76
CA LEU A 10 -29.60 -3.67 11.60
C LEU A 10 -28.42 -2.83 11.08
N ILE A 11 -27.20 -3.25 11.37
CA ILE A 11 -26.00 -2.71 10.71
C ILE A 11 -26.08 -3.22 9.27
N THR A 12 -26.80 -2.49 8.43
CA THR A 12 -26.60 -2.55 6.99
C THR A 12 -25.20 -2.06 6.75
N LEU A 13 -24.27 -2.99 6.48
CA LEU A 13 -23.10 -2.71 5.66
C LEU A 13 -23.64 -2.17 4.33
N LEU A 14 -23.85 -0.87 4.27
CA LEU A 14 -23.83 -0.15 3.03
C LEU A 14 -22.38 -0.23 2.58
N ALA A 15 -22.06 -1.27 1.82
CA ALA A 15 -20.95 -1.18 0.89
C ALA A 15 -21.23 0.08 0.07
N SER A 16 -20.54 1.17 0.44
CA SER A 16 -20.46 2.33 -0.42
C SER A 16 -19.93 1.81 -1.73
N THR A 17 -20.78 1.81 -2.77
CA THR A 17 -20.29 1.73 -4.13
C THR A 17 -19.60 3.06 -4.42
N GLN A 18 -18.39 3.22 -3.85
CA GLN A 18 -17.38 4.05 -4.43
C GLN A 18 -17.10 3.41 -5.79
N SER A 19 -17.60 4.01 -6.87
CA SER A 19 -16.94 3.82 -8.16
C SER A 19 -15.66 4.68 -8.11
N THR A 20 -14.70 4.26 -7.30
CA THR A 20 -13.34 4.75 -7.41
C THR A 20 -12.74 4.05 -8.62
N LEU A 21 -12.12 4.83 -9.50
CA LEU A 21 -11.23 4.35 -10.55
C LEU A 21 -10.02 3.72 -9.86
N ALA A 22 -10.22 2.56 -9.24
CA ALA A 22 -9.21 1.89 -8.46
C ALA A 22 -8.11 1.45 -9.42
N GLN A 23 -6.88 1.61 -8.97
CA GLN A 23 -5.76 1.06 -9.69
C GLN A 23 -5.94 -0.45 -9.89
N ASP A 24 -5.99 -0.89 -11.15
CA ASP A 24 -6.17 -2.32 -11.44
C ASP A 24 -4.81 -3.02 -11.64
N LYS A 25 -3.76 -2.27 -12.00
CA LYS A 25 -2.50 -2.83 -12.48
C LYS A 25 -1.29 -2.29 -11.72
N LEU A 26 -0.34 -3.18 -11.42
CA LEU A 26 0.97 -2.84 -10.85
C LEU A 26 1.80 -1.95 -11.79
N PHE A 27 1.50 -2.00 -13.09
CA PHE A 27 2.23 -1.29 -14.10
C PHE A 27 1.62 0.08 -14.44
N GLY A 28 2.50 1.04 -14.69
CA GLY A 28 2.21 2.36 -15.20
C GLY A 28 3.37 2.94 -15.99
N VAL A 29 3.17 4.13 -16.55
CA VAL A 29 4.24 4.88 -17.23
C VAL A 29 4.40 6.26 -16.62
N HIS A 30 5.65 6.66 -16.49
CA HIS A 30 6.04 8.04 -16.32
C HIS A 30 6.11 8.66 -17.72
N TRP A 31 5.49 9.82 -17.88
CA TRP A 31 5.39 10.54 -19.14
C TRP A 31 4.65 9.79 -20.27
N TRP A 32 3.39 10.17 -20.48
CA TRP A 32 2.58 9.68 -21.60
C TRP A 32 2.97 10.37 -22.91
N ASN A 33 2.81 9.66 -24.02
CA ASN A 33 3.00 10.18 -25.37
C ASN A 33 1.95 11.27 -25.66
N TYR A 34 2.16 12.49 -25.18
CA TYR A 34 1.19 13.59 -25.27
C TYR A 34 1.71 14.68 -26.20
N GLU A 35 1.08 14.79 -27.36
CA GLU A 35 1.47 15.77 -28.37
C GLU A 35 0.26 16.54 -28.88
N ASN A 36 0.41 17.87 -28.97
CA ASN A 36 -0.56 18.78 -29.59
C ASN A 36 -2.01 18.57 -29.08
N GLY A 37 -2.17 18.33 -27.78
CA GLY A 37 -3.49 18.16 -27.17
C GLY A 37 -4.04 16.73 -27.19
N THR A 38 -3.31 15.77 -27.76
CA THR A 38 -3.78 14.40 -27.99
C THR A 38 -2.90 13.40 -27.24
N ALA A 39 -3.54 12.49 -26.49
CA ALA A 39 -2.86 11.33 -25.93
C ALA A 39 -2.63 10.30 -27.04
N GLY A 40 -1.37 9.92 -27.24
CA GLY A 40 -0.95 8.82 -28.11
C GLY A 40 -1.08 7.46 -27.43
N ASP A 41 -0.51 6.43 -28.05
CA ASP A 41 -0.57 5.07 -27.53
C ASP A 41 0.20 4.93 -26.21
N GLY A 42 -0.41 4.25 -25.25
CA GLY A 42 0.20 3.88 -23.99
C GLY A 42 -0.58 2.75 -23.31
N PRO A 43 -0.13 2.29 -22.14
CA PRO A 43 -0.76 1.15 -21.47
C PRO A 43 -2.19 1.41 -21.05
N VAL A 44 -3.08 0.51 -21.45
CA VAL A 44 -4.53 0.63 -21.23
C VAL A 44 -4.99 -0.13 -19.97
N GLY A 45 -6.09 0.32 -19.36
CA GLY A 45 -6.91 -0.46 -18.43
C GLY A 45 -6.40 -0.49 -16.99
N GLY A 46 -6.40 0.66 -16.30
CA GLY A 46 -6.14 0.72 -14.86
C GLY A 46 -4.66 0.87 -14.47
N SER A 47 -3.80 1.27 -15.41
CA SER A 47 -2.38 1.56 -15.18
C SER A 47 -2.18 2.93 -14.54
N SER A 48 -1.14 3.10 -13.72
CA SER A 48 -0.74 4.44 -13.27
C SER A 48 -0.16 5.26 -14.43
N LEU A 49 -0.41 6.55 -14.41
CA LEU A 49 0.26 7.54 -15.24
C LEU A 49 0.81 8.64 -14.35
N GLU A 50 2.13 8.71 -14.24
CA GLU A 50 2.78 9.86 -13.62
C GLU A 50 3.05 10.96 -14.64
N THR A 51 2.69 12.21 -14.30
CA THR A 51 3.11 13.39 -15.07
C THR A 51 3.86 14.38 -14.18
N ILE A 52 4.80 15.11 -14.81
CA ILE A 52 5.57 16.18 -14.17
C ILE A 52 4.96 17.51 -14.54
N LEU A 53 4.70 18.34 -13.54
CA LEU A 53 4.29 19.73 -13.72
C LEU A 53 5.35 20.66 -13.14
N THR A 54 5.63 21.75 -13.84
CA THR A 54 6.59 22.77 -13.39
C THR A 54 6.26 24.16 -13.93
N HIS A 55 6.74 25.22 -13.25
CA HIS A 55 6.58 26.59 -13.70
C HIS A 55 7.54 27.04 -14.79
N SER A 56 8.52 26.21 -15.17
CA SER A 56 9.59 26.61 -16.09
C SER A 56 9.09 27.25 -17.36
N VAL A 57 8.01 26.68 -17.90
CA VAL A 57 7.30 27.23 -19.06
C VAL A 57 5.83 26.80 -19.02
N PRO A 58 4.90 27.59 -19.60
CA PRO A 58 3.47 27.37 -19.46
C PRO A 58 2.95 26.01 -19.95
N TRP A 59 3.64 25.36 -20.90
CA TRP A 59 3.26 24.04 -21.42
C TRP A 59 3.70 22.87 -20.54
N TRP A 60 4.37 23.13 -19.41
CA TRP A 60 4.53 22.16 -18.32
C TRP A 60 3.55 22.41 -17.17
N GLY A 61 2.63 23.37 -17.31
CA GLY A 61 1.64 23.69 -16.28
C GLY A 61 0.35 22.85 -16.38
N ALA A 62 -0.42 22.82 -15.31
CA ALA A 62 -1.66 22.05 -15.20
C ALA A 62 -2.67 22.30 -16.34
N GLN A 63 -2.82 23.54 -16.78
CA GLN A 63 -3.74 23.91 -17.86
C GLN A 63 -3.36 23.25 -19.20
N HIS A 64 -2.07 23.01 -19.44
CA HIS A 64 -1.63 22.30 -20.64
C HIS A 64 -1.98 20.81 -20.60
N PHE A 65 -1.86 20.19 -19.42
CA PHE A 65 -2.11 18.76 -19.24
C PHE A 65 -3.57 18.39 -18.95
N ALA A 66 -4.45 19.36 -18.66
CA ALA A 66 -5.87 19.06 -18.40
C ALA A 66 -6.54 18.17 -19.48
N PRO A 67 -6.30 18.37 -20.80
CA PRO A 67 -6.85 17.46 -21.80
C PRO A 67 -6.22 16.06 -21.79
N LEU A 68 -4.94 15.92 -21.38
CA LEU A 68 -4.31 14.62 -21.17
C LEU A 68 -5.02 13.88 -20.04
N TYR A 69 -5.21 14.53 -18.89
CA TYR A 69 -5.86 13.93 -17.71
C TYR A 69 -7.27 13.45 -18.03
N GLN A 70 -8.04 14.26 -18.75
CA GLN A 70 -9.37 13.87 -19.21
C GLN A 70 -9.30 12.64 -20.14
N GLN A 71 -8.41 12.62 -21.13
CA GLN A 71 -8.28 11.50 -22.07
C GLN A 71 -7.77 10.23 -21.39
N ALA A 72 -6.72 10.34 -20.58
CA ALA A 72 -6.11 9.25 -19.83
C ALA A 72 -7.12 8.53 -18.93
N THR A 73 -7.85 9.29 -18.11
CA THR A 73 -8.84 8.73 -17.19
C THR A 73 -10.07 8.17 -17.92
N THR A 74 -10.60 8.88 -18.92
CA THR A 74 -11.89 8.48 -19.55
C THR A 74 -11.75 7.45 -20.66
N GLN A 75 -10.65 7.46 -21.41
CA GLN A 75 -10.43 6.57 -22.55
C GLN A 75 -9.60 5.35 -22.19
N TYR A 76 -8.63 5.54 -21.30
CA TYR A 76 -7.64 4.50 -20.96
C TYR A 76 -7.80 3.94 -19.56
N ASN A 77 -8.72 4.50 -18.75
CA ASN A 77 -8.90 4.15 -17.34
C ASN A 77 -7.58 4.27 -16.56
N ALA A 78 -6.75 5.27 -16.88
CA ALA A 78 -5.50 5.48 -16.18
C ALA A 78 -5.74 6.16 -14.82
N GLU A 79 -4.97 5.77 -13.81
CA GLU A 79 -4.93 6.47 -12.53
C GLU A 79 -3.80 7.49 -12.55
N MET A 80 -4.12 8.75 -12.24
CA MET A 80 -3.19 9.85 -12.39
C MET A 80 -2.38 10.08 -11.11
N ILE A 81 -1.05 10.02 -11.22
CA ILE A 81 -0.10 10.46 -10.21
C ILE A 81 0.50 11.79 -10.70
N THR A 82 0.38 12.85 -9.90
CA THR A 82 0.80 14.19 -10.33
C THR A 82 2.00 14.67 -9.52
N ARG A 83 3.17 14.72 -10.15
CA ARG A 83 4.36 15.32 -9.57
C ARG A 83 4.38 16.81 -9.85
N VAL A 84 4.51 17.60 -8.78
CA VAL A 84 4.51 19.06 -8.85
C VAL A 84 5.86 19.58 -8.37
N ASP A 85 6.70 19.96 -9.34
CA ASP A 85 7.96 20.64 -9.12
C ASP A 85 7.76 22.17 -9.23
N TYR A 86 8.62 22.95 -8.57
CA TYR A 86 8.54 24.40 -8.67
C TYR A 86 9.08 24.91 -10.02
N ASP A 87 10.34 24.61 -10.35
CA ASP A 87 11.00 24.99 -11.60
C ASP A 87 12.03 23.90 -11.98
N TRP A 88 12.47 23.81 -13.24
CA TRP A 88 13.54 22.89 -13.63
C TRP A 88 14.80 23.23 -12.84
N GLY A 89 15.34 22.23 -12.15
CA GLY A 89 16.47 22.38 -11.24
C GLY A 89 16.13 22.97 -9.87
N GLN A 90 14.86 23.24 -9.61
CA GLN A 90 14.32 23.66 -8.30
C GLN A 90 13.08 22.83 -8.00
N THR A 91 13.28 21.64 -7.44
CA THR A 91 12.15 20.75 -7.16
C THR A 91 11.12 21.39 -6.21
N VAL A 92 11.60 22.09 -5.17
CA VAL A 92 10.79 22.96 -4.33
C VAL A 92 11.46 24.34 -4.25
N PRO A 93 10.70 25.43 -4.10
CA PRO A 93 11.28 26.76 -4.17
C PRO A 93 12.18 27.01 -2.97
N ALA A 94 13.36 27.58 -3.22
CA ALA A 94 14.18 28.11 -2.14
C ALA A 94 13.42 29.22 -1.38
N PRO A 95 13.66 29.39 -0.06
CA PRO A 95 12.97 30.42 0.73
C PRO A 95 13.21 31.85 0.23
N THR A 96 14.31 32.07 -0.50
CA THR A 96 14.61 33.35 -1.17
C THR A 96 13.81 33.58 -2.44
N THR A 97 13.26 32.51 -3.02
CA THR A 97 12.52 32.52 -4.28
C THR A 97 11.02 32.66 -4.02
N MET A 98 10.46 31.83 -3.14
CA MET A 98 9.04 31.83 -2.81
C MET A 98 8.82 31.30 -1.39
N ALA A 99 7.89 31.91 -0.64
CA ALA A 99 7.50 31.39 0.66
C ALA A 99 6.68 30.09 0.51
N ALA A 100 6.82 29.16 1.46
CA ALA A 100 6.09 27.89 1.44
C ALA A 100 4.56 28.05 1.35
N SER A 101 4.00 29.10 1.97
CA SER A 101 2.56 29.41 1.89
C SER A 101 2.12 29.86 0.49
N ASP A 102 2.96 30.62 -0.19
CA ASP A 102 2.68 31.06 -1.57
C ASP A 102 2.84 29.88 -2.53
N TRP A 103 3.80 29.00 -2.25
CA TRP A 103 3.96 27.76 -2.99
C TRP A 103 2.74 26.85 -2.83
N ALA A 104 2.25 26.66 -1.61
CA ALA A 104 1.03 25.90 -1.36
C ALA A 104 -0.18 26.45 -2.13
N ASN A 105 -0.34 27.77 -2.22
CA ASN A 105 -1.40 28.38 -3.05
C ASN A 105 -1.22 28.07 -4.55
N SER A 106 0.01 28.02 -5.04
CA SER A 106 0.30 27.64 -6.43
C SER A 106 -0.05 26.18 -6.69
N VAL A 107 0.31 25.28 -5.77
CA VAL A 107 -0.04 23.85 -5.84
C VAL A 107 -1.56 23.66 -5.78
N LEU A 108 -2.29 24.42 -4.94
CA LEU A 108 -3.75 24.38 -4.94
C LEU A 108 -4.35 24.77 -6.29
N GLY A 109 -3.73 25.69 -7.05
CA GLY A 109 -4.14 25.99 -8.42
C GLY A 109 -4.01 24.79 -9.38
N VAL A 110 -3.01 23.93 -9.16
CA VAL A 110 -2.85 22.64 -9.88
C VAL A 110 -3.96 21.68 -9.47
N VAL A 111 -4.19 21.51 -8.16
CA VAL A 111 -5.23 20.63 -7.60
C VAL A 111 -6.62 21.06 -8.09
N ASP A 112 -6.92 22.35 -8.13
CA ASP A 112 -8.17 22.89 -8.67
C ASP A 112 -8.36 22.58 -10.17
N THR A 113 -7.26 22.56 -10.92
CA THR A 113 -7.29 22.34 -12.37
C THR A 113 -7.45 20.86 -12.72
N LEU A 114 -6.82 19.97 -11.95
CA LEU A 114 -6.67 18.55 -12.30
C LEU A 114 -7.42 17.58 -11.37
N GLY A 115 -7.94 18.07 -10.25
CA GLY A 115 -8.53 17.25 -9.18
C GLY A 115 -9.78 16.44 -9.56
N ASP A 116 -10.45 16.77 -10.66
CA ASP A 116 -11.54 15.94 -11.19
C ASP A 116 -11.03 14.61 -11.80
N HIS A 117 -9.71 14.52 -12.04
CA HIS A 117 -9.05 13.41 -12.72
C HIS A 117 -7.80 12.88 -11.98
N ALA A 118 -7.41 13.50 -10.87
CA ALA A 118 -6.27 13.10 -10.05
C ALA A 118 -6.54 13.34 -8.57
N ASN A 119 -6.01 12.44 -7.76
CA ASN A 119 -6.12 12.45 -6.30
C ASN A 119 -4.82 12.02 -5.61
N ILE A 120 -3.72 11.88 -6.37
CA ILE A 120 -2.39 11.52 -5.85
C ILE A 120 -1.39 12.60 -6.28
N TRP A 121 -0.76 13.23 -5.29
CA TRP A 121 0.10 14.40 -5.47
C TRP A 121 1.49 14.14 -4.88
N ILE A 122 2.55 14.30 -5.68
CA ILE A 122 3.94 14.24 -5.21
C ILE A 122 4.49 15.66 -5.17
N ILE A 123 5.01 16.08 -4.02
CA ILE A 123 5.55 17.43 -3.84
C ILE A 123 7.07 17.39 -3.99
N GLY A 124 7.51 17.50 -5.24
CA GLY A 124 8.91 17.49 -5.62
C GLY A 124 9.46 16.16 -6.17
N ASN A 125 10.76 16.13 -6.40
CA ASN A 125 11.56 15.15 -7.11
C ASN A 125 13.01 15.21 -6.60
N GLU A 126 13.53 14.08 -6.13
CA GLU A 126 14.95 13.88 -5.80
C GLU A 126 15.64 15.02 -5.02
N PRO A 127 15.08 15.53 -3.90
CA PRO A 127 15.65 16.68 -3.20
C PRO A 127 17.08 16.46 -2.65
N ASN A 128 17.54 15.21 -2.59
CA ASN A 128 18.91 14.84 -2.21
C ASN A 128 19.95 14.98 -3.35
N VAL A 129 19.56 15.42 -4.55
CA VAL A 129 20.50 15.73 -5.63
C VAL A 129 20.70 17.23 -5.79
N THR A 130 21.94 17.62 -6.04
CA THR A 130 22.34 19.04 -6.16
C THR A 130 21.78 19.74 -7.38
N VAL A 131 21.34 18.98 -8.39
CA VAL A 131 20.75 19.56 -9.60
C VAL A 131 19.31 20.03 -9.37
N GLU A 132 18.62 19.51 -8.35
CA GLU A 132 17.23 19.87 -8.02
C GLU A 132 17.14 20.97 -6.95
N GLY A 133 18.28 21.40 -6.39
CA GLY A 133 18.37 22.36 -5.31
C GLY A 133 18.78 23.76 -5.74
N GLU A 134 18.69 24.14 -7.02
CA GLU A 134 19.11 25.48 -7.46
C GLU A 134 18.44 26.59 -6.61
N GLY A 135 19.22 27.60 -6.23
CA GLY A 135 18.75 28.69 -5.36
C GLY A 135 18.80 28.38 -3.86
N TRP A 136 18.93 27.12 -3.45
CA TRP A 136 19.23 26.76 -2.06
C TRP A 136 20.71 26.95 -1.73
N VAL A 137 21.06 27.03 -0.44
CA VAL A 137 22.46 27.13 -0.02
C VAL A 137 23.21 25.86 -0.46
N ASP A 138 24.32 26.04 -1.18
CA ASP A 138 25.12 24.97 -1.81
C ASP A 138 24.34 24.04 -2.76
N ASN A 139 23.17 24.49 -3.25
CA ASN A 139 22.19 23.70 -3.96
C ASN A 139 21.74 22.43 -3.20
N LYS A 140 21.60 22.54 -1.88
CA LYS A 140 21.18 21.42 -1.02
C LYS A 140 19.91 21.79 -0.29
N ILE A 141 18.88 20.99 -0.49
CA ILE A 141 17.62 21.10 0.22
C ILE A 141 17.74 20.23 1.46
N HIS A 142 17.87 20.77 2.66
CA HIS A 142 17.98 19.92 3.85
C HIS A 142 16.64 19.24 4.16
N PRO A 143 16.63 18.03 4.78
CA PRO A 143 15.39 17.32 5.11
C PRO A 143 14.40 18.16 5.91
N ASP A 144 14.86 18.94 6.89
CA ASP A 144 14.01 19.83 7.69
C ASP A 144 13.33 20.93 6.85
N ASP A 145 14.09 21.49 5.89
CA ASP A 145 13.58 22.54 5.00
C ASP A 145 12.53 21.97 4.03
N TYR A 146 12.80 20.78 3.48
CA TYR A 146 11.86 20.06 2.64
C TYR A 146 10.59 19.69 3.42
N ALA A 147 10.73 19.12 4.61
CA ALA A 147 9.62 18.72 5.48
C ALA A 147 8.70 19.89 5.83
N ALA A 148 9.27 21.08 6.09
CA ALA A 148 8.49 22.29 6.35
C ALA A 148 7.63 22.71 5.14
N ILE A 149 8.18 22.62 3.93
CA ILE A 149 7.45 22.91 2.69
C ILE A 149 6.38 21.84 2.45
N TYR A 150 6.75 20.56 2.51
CA TYR A 150 5.84 19.43 2.33
C TYR A 150 4.64 19.53 3.29
N ASN A 151 4.89 19.73 4.59
CA ASN A 151 3.82 19.84 5.60
C ASN A 151 2.90 21.04 5.33
N THR A 152 3.46 22.18 4.87
CA THR A 152 2.66 23.36 4.50
C THR A 152 1.75 23.06 3.30
N VAL A 153 2.29 22.45 2.26
CA VAL A 153 1.54 22.10 1.03
C VAL A 153 0.50 21.03 1.32
N ARG A 154 0.87 19.96 2.03
CA ARG A 154 -0.05 18.89 2.41
C ARG A 154 -1.23 19.44 3.20
N ASN A 155 -0.99 20.21 4.25
CA ASN A 155 -2.08 20.77 5.05
C ASN A 155 -3.05 21.64 4.22
N ALA A 156 -2.53 22.38 3.23
CA ALA A 156 -3.36 23.14 2.32
C ALA A 156 -4.22 22.23 1.43
N ILE A 157 -3.65 21.17 0.85
CA ILE A 157 -4.39 20.18 0.05
C ILE A 157 -5.44 19.49 0.90
N LYS A 158 -5.08 18.92 2.05
CA LYS A 158 -6.00 18.17 2.93
C LYS A 158 -7.16 19.03 3.44
N ALA A 159 -6.97 20.34 3.60
CA ALA A 159 -8.05 21.26 3.96
C ALA A 159 -9.14 21.38 2.88
N GLN A 160 -8.80 21.15 1.61
CA GLN A 160 -9.73 21.20 0.47
C GLN A 160 -10.16 19.80 -0.01
N ARG A 161 -9.24 18.84 0.07
CA ARG A 161 -9.31 17.49 -0.48
C ARG A 161 -8.85 16.48 0.60
N PRO A 162 -9.68 16.19 1.61
CA PRO A 162 -9.28 15.34 2.73
C PRO A 162 -9.00 13.88 2.32
N ASP A 163 -9.53 13.42 1.19
CA ASP A 163 -9.38 12.05 0.71
C ASP A 163 -8.21 11.88 -0.28
N ASP A 164 -7.60 12.98 -0.75
CA ASP A 164 -6.47 12.92 -1.68
C ASP A 164 -5.18 12.50 -0.94
N LEU A 165 -4.32 11.75 -1.63
CA LEU A 165 -3.00 11.35 -1.14
C LEU A 165 -1.95 12.41 -1.49
N VAL A 166 -1.18 12.86 -0.49
CA VAL A 166 0.00 13.70 -0.70
C VAL A 166 1.24 12.88 -0.35
N LEU A 167 1.95 12.43 -1.37
CA LEU A 167 3.12 11.57 -1.25
C LEU A 167 4.37 12.39 -0.94
N LEU A 168 5.19 11.89 -0.02
CA LEU A 168 6.54 12.40 0.20
C LEU A 168 7.38 12.18 -1.06
N ALA A 169 8.18 13.17 -1.46
CA ALA A 169 8.99 13.08 -2.68
C ALA A 169 10.02 11.95 -2.60
N PRO A 170 10.27 11.25 -3.72
CA PRO A 170 11.28 10.23 -3.80
C PRO A 170 12.66 10.88 -3.78
N PRO A 171 13.57 10.53 -2.85
CA PRO A 171 14.98 10.86 -3.04
C PRO A 171 15.58 9.94 -4.11
N SER A 172 16.59 10.45 -4.82
CA SER A 172 17.42 9.63 -5.71
C SER A 172 18.06 8.49 -4.90
N PRO A 173 17.81 7.22 -5.26
CA PRO A 173 18.14 6.07 -4.41
C PRO A 173 19.63 5.81 -4.42
N GLY A 174 20.18 5.22 -3.35
CA GLY A 174 21.58 4.79 -3.26
C GLY A 174 22.52 5.74 -2.51
N ALA A 175 23.81 5.39 -2.50
CA ALA A 175 24.82 6.08 -1.69
C ALA A 175 25.11 7.51 -2.17
N ALA A 176 25.55 8.37 -1.24
CA ALA A 176 26.04 9.70 -1.57
C ALA A 176 27.22 9.64 -2.55
N GLY A 177 27.25 10.55 -3.52
CA GLY A 177 28.27 10.61 -4.57
C GLY A 177 27.73 11.13 -5.90
N GLY A 178 28.59 11.82 -6.65
CA GLY A 178 28.19 12.50 -7.88
C GLY A 178 27.26 13.66 -7.58
N VAL A 179 26.07 13.66 -8.19
CA VAL A 179 25.04 14.69 -7.95
C VAL A 179 24.30 14.52 -6.62
N ARG A 180 24.27 13.30 -6.05
CA ARG A 180 23.66 13.00 -4.74
C ARG A 180 24.56 13.50 -3.61
N TRP A 181 24.15 14.56 -2.93
CA TRP A 181 24.91 15.11 -1.79
C TRP A 181 24.59 14.39 -0.47
N MET A 182 23.49 13.64 -0.42
CA MET A 182 23.10 12.75 0.67
C MET A 182 22.62 11.40 0.11
N SER A 183 22.81 10.32 0.88
CA SER A 183 22.29 9.00 0.48
C SER A 183 20.76 9.04 0.44
N GLY A 184 20.14 8.34 -0.52
CA GLY A 184 18.69 8.33 -0.66
C GLY A 184 17.98 7.89 0.62
N ASN A 185 18.40 6.77 1.21
CA ASN A 185 17.78 6.24 2.41
C ASN A 185 17.99 7.13 3.64
N THR A 186 19.16 7.77 3.75
CA THR A 186 19.41 8.75 4.84
C THR A 186 18.53 9.98 4.67
N TYR A 187 18.36 10.46 3.45
CA TYR A 187 17.50 11.61 3.16
C TYR A 187 16.03 11.27 3.44
N LEU A 188 15.56 10.10 2.99
CA LEU A 188 14.21 9.59 3.24
C LEU A 188 13.92 9.54 4.75
N GLN A 189 14.80 8.87 5.50
CA GLN A 189 14.68 8.73 6.95
C GLN A 189 14.56 10.10 7.64
N GLN A 190 15.51 11.00 7.37
CA GLN A 190 15.54 12.32 8.02
C GLN A 190 14.35 13.20 7.60
N SER A 191 13.83 13.02 6.38
CA SER A 191 12.64 13.77 5.94
C SER A 191 11.38 13.29 6.66
N ILE A 192 11.24 11.97 6.86
CA ILE A 192 10.13 11.41 7.64
C ILE A 192 10.19 11.90 9.08
N GLU A 193 11.35 11.77 9.72
CA GLU A 193 11.60 12.24 11.09
C GLU A 193 11.26 13.74 11.23
N ALA A 194 11.73 14.57 10.29
CA ALA A 194 11.45 16.01 10.31
C ALA A 194 9.96 16.35 10.12
N VAL A 195 9.21 15.61 9.28
CA VAL A 195 7.76 15.80 9.14
C VAL A 195 7.05 15.45 10.45
N VAL A 196 7.42 14.33 11.08
CA VAL A 196 6.86 13.88 12.37
C VAL A 196 7.18 14.87 13.49
N ASP A 197 8.40 15.40 13.54
CA ASP A 197 8.83 16.39 14.54
C ASP A 197 8.06 17.72 14.43
N LEU A 198 7.57 18.06 13.22
CA LEU A 198 6.66 19.19 13.00
C LEU A 198 5.23 18.91 13.47
N GLY A 199 4.92 17.70 13.93
CA GLY A 199 3.55 17.21 14.16
C GLY A 199 2.76 17.05 12.85
N GLY A 200 3.47 16.93 11.72
CA GLY A 200 2.89 16.63 10.42
C GLY A 200 2.59 15.15 10.27
N ASP A 201 2.06 14.81 9.11
CA ASP A 201 1.66 13.44 8.76
C ASP A 201 1.87 13.23 7.26
N ILE A 202 1.95 11.97 6.81
CA ILE A 202 2.34 11.57 5.45
C ILE A 202 1.29 10.58 4.94
N ASP A 203 0.61 10.92 3.83
CA ASP A 203 -0.44 10.03 3.29
C ASP A 203 0.11 8.82 2.52
N GLY A 204 1.39 8.84 2.14
CA GLY A 204 2.05 7.80 1.37
C GLY A 204 3.42 8.22 0.85
N PHE A 205 4.09 7.33 0.12
CA PHE A 205 5.46 7.54 -0.36
C PHE A 205 5.59 7.30 -1.86
N ALA A 206 6.29 8.22 -2.51
CA ALA A 206 6.90 7.97 -3.80
C ALA A 206 8.34 7.50 -3.57
N ILE A 207 8.76 6.46 -4.27
CA ILE A 207 10.15 5.99 -4.28
C ILE A 207 10.65 5.80 -5.72
N HIS A 208 11.96 5.90 -5.91
CA HIS A 208 12.61 5.60 -7.17
C HIS A 208 13.47 4.33 -7.04
N ALA A 209 13.58 3.55 -8.12
CA ALA A 209 14.47 2.38 -8.18
C ALA A 209 14.90 2.11 -9.63
N TYR A 210 16.17 1.78 -9.87
CA TYR A 210 16.70 1.63 -11.23
C TYR A 210 17.50 0.35 -11.41
N GLY A 211 17.34 -0.28 -12.57
CA GLY A 211 18.20 -1.37 -13.02
C GLY A 211 19.57 -0.83 -13.47
N SER A 212 20.65 -1.50 -13.05
CA SER A 212 22.01 -1.09 -13.42
C SER A 212 22.23 -1.13 -14.96
N PRO A 213 22.65 -0.01 -15.58
CA PRO A 213 23.01 0.02 -16.99
C PRO A 213 24.46 -0.46 -17.25
N PHE A 214 25.24 -0.74 -16.19
CA PHE A 214 26.68 -1.02 -16.30
C PHE A 214 27.02 -2.51 -16.39
N THR A 215 26.02 -3.37 -16.41
CA THR A 215 26.16 -4.83 -16.53
C THR A 215 25.08 -5.37 -17.44
N ASN A 216 25.34 -6.54 -18.04
CA ASN A 216 24.36 -7.31 -18.82
C ASN A 216 23.88 -8.56 -18.07
N ASN A 217 24.28 -8.75 -16.82
CA ASN A 217 23.78 -9.84 -15.99
C ASN A 217 22.39 -9.49 -15.45
N VAL A 218 21.35 -10.01 -16.09
CA VAL A 218 19.93 -9.73 -15.75
C VAL A 218 19.61 -10.05 -14.30
N ASP A 219 20.12 -11.15 -13.74
CA ASP A 219 19.86 -11.51 -12.34
C ASP A 219 20.47 -10.49 -11.38
N ALA A 220 21.68 -10.00 -11.66
CA ALA A 220 22.31 -8.96 -10.86
C ALA A 220 21.58 -7.61 -10.97
N ILE A 221 21.03 -7.29 -12.14
CA ILE A 221 20.23 -6.08 -12.35
C ILE A 221 18.94 -6.16 -11.53
N ALA A 222 18.21 -7.27 -11.61
CA ALA A 222 16.97 -7.47 -10.87
C ALA A 222 17.19 -7.49 -9.35
N ALA A 223 18.22 -8.20 -8.87
CA ALA A 223 18.57 -8.21 -7.45
C ALA A 223 18.95 -6.82 -6.92
N GLY A 224 19.66 -6.01 -7.74
CA GLY A 224 19.98 -4.63 -7.40
C GLY A 224 18.75 -3.72 -7.33
N PHE A 225 17.83 -3.88 -8.28
CA PHE A 225 16.54 -3.19 -8.28
C PHE A 225 15.71 -3.53 -7.03
N GLN A 226 15.58 -4.83 -6.72
CA GLN A 226 14.91 -5.31 -5.50
C GLN A 226 15.53 -4.76 -4.23
N SER A 227 16.85 -4.86 -4.11
CA SER A 227 17.57 -4.31 -2.96
C SER A 227 17.32 -2.80 -2.80
N SER A 228 17.17 -2.07 -3.90
CA SER A 228 16.90 -0.63 -3.90
C SER A 228 15.53 -0.30 -3.29
N TYR A 229 14.44 -0.91 -3.77
CA TYR A 229 13.12 -0.62 -3.22
C TYR A 229 12.95 -1.19 -1.80
N ALA A 230 13.41 -2.42 -1.54
CA ALA A 230 13.28 -3.05 -0.22
C ALA A 230 14.00 -2.26 0.88
N SER A 231 15.17 -1.69 0.57
CA SER A 231 15.89 -0.86 1.54
C SER A 231 15.18 0.44 1.89
N GLN A 232 14.36 1.00 0.99
CA GLN A 232 13.56 2.19 1.22
C GLN A 232 12.28 1.85 2.00
N LEU A 233 11.62 0.73 1.66
CA LEU A 233 10.50 0.18 2.45
C LEU A 233 10.89 -0.04 3.90
N ASN A 234 12.07 -0.64 4.15
CA ASN A 234 12.58 -0.79 5.51
C ASN A 234 12.75 0.55 6.26
N VAL A 235 13.10 1.64 5.58
CA VAL A 235 13.18 2.97 6.21
C VAL A 235 11.78 3.47 6.59
N ILE A 236 10.81 3.29 5.70
CA ILE A 236 9.41 3.68 5.88
C ILE A 236 8.78 2.88 7.06
N ASP A 237 8.99 1.57 7.08
CA ASP A 237 8.44 0.66 8.09
C ASP A 237 9.00 0.95 9.48
N ASN A 238 10.32 1.13 9.57
CA ASN A 238 10.98 1.47 10.84
C ASN A 238 10.57 2.84 11.39
N ALA A 239 10.03 3.72 10.54
CA ALA A 239 9.46 5.00 10.94
C ALA A 239 7.98 4.91 11.34
N GLY A 240 7.37 3.71 11.31
CA GLY A 240 5.99 3.47 11.73
C GLY A 240 4.95 3.61 10.62
N PHE A 241 5.37 3.63 9.35
CA PHE A 241 4.49 3.83 8.19
C PHE A 241 4.27 2.54 7.37
N LYS A 242 4.30 1.36 8.01
CA LYS A 242 4.13 0.05 7.35
C LYS A 242 2.80 -0.11 6.60
N ASP A 243 1.80 0.67 6.96
CA ASP A 243 0.44 0.61 6.37
C ASP A 243 0.21 1.70 5.31
N ALA A 244 1.20 2.57 5.07
CA ALA A 244 1.09 3.64 4.09
C ALA A 244 1.10 3.09 2.65
N PRO A 245 0.47 3.74 1.67
CA PRO A 245 0.65 3.37 0.27
C PRO A 245 2.04 3.80 -0.23
N VAL A 246 2.74 2.90 -0.94
CA VAL A 246 4.04 3.18 -1.57
C VAL A 246 3.96 2.94 -3.08
N TYR A 247 4.48 3.90 -3.85
CA TYR A 247 4.50 3.87 -5.31
C TYR A 247 5.94 3.98 -5.80
N ILE A 248 6.38 3.07 -6.69
CA ILE A 248 7.63 3.27 -7.44
C ILE A 248 7.32 4.23 -8.60
N THR A 249 7.44 5.52 -8.34
CA THR A 249 7.03 6.55 -9.30
C THR A 249 8.05 6.71 -10.44
N GLU A 250 9.27 6.24 -10.26
CA GLU A 250 10.22 6.19 -11.36
C GLU A 250 11.08 4.93 -11.30
N TRP A 251 11.05 4.17 -12.40
CA TRP A 251 12.00 3.10 -12.63
C TRP A 251 12.37 2.95 -14.10
N SER A 252 13.62 2.56 -14.35
CA SER A 252 14.09 2.22 -15.69
C SER A 252 15.41 1.47 -15.65
N ARG A 253 15.88 1.06 -16.83
CA ARG A 253 17.27 0.72 -17.09
C ARG A 253 17.70 1.41 -18.37
N GLY A 254 18.84 2.10 -18.36
CA GLY A 254 19.41 2.66 -19.58
C GLY A 254 19.88 1.57 -20.54
N THR A 255 19.29 1.54 -21.74
CA THR A 255 19.65 0.62 -22.82
C THR A 255 20.56 1.32 -23.83
N SER A 256 21.67 0.70 -24.22
CA SER A 256 22.57 1.27 -25.24
C SER A 256 21.87 1.34 -26.59
N THR A 257 21.76 2.56 -27.13
CA THR A 257 21.19 2.86 -28.46
C THR A 257 22.21 2.74 -29.59
N THR A 258 23.36 2.13 -29.32
CA THR A 258 24.43 1.88 -30.30
C THR A 258 24.91 0.43 -30.23
N GLY A 259 25.50 -0.05 -31.33
CA GLY A 259 25.98 -1.42 -31.43
C GLY A 259 24.87 -2.40 -31.79
N ASP A 260 24.85 -3.58 -31.15
CA ASP A 260 23.83 -4.60 -31.36
C ASP A 260 22.56 -4.25 -30.59
N LEU A 261 21.65 -3.55 -31.26
CA LEU A 261 20.41 -3.04 -30.67
C LEU A 261 19.53 -4.18 -30.13
N ALA A 262 19.39 -5.27 -30.87
CA ALA A 262 18.58 -6.42 -30.46
C ALA A 262 19.15 -7.09 -29.20
N ALA A 263 20.47 -7.27 -29.13
CA ALA A 263 21.11 -7.83 -27.93
C ALA A 263 21.05 -6.87 -26.73
N ASN A 264 21.23 -5.57 -26.94
CA ASN A 264 21.15 -4.58 -25.87
C ASN A 264 19.75 -4.50 -25.27
N GLU A 265 18.74 -4.47 -26.15
CA GLU A 265 17.33 -4.44 -25.76
C GLU A 265 16.93 -5.71 -25.00
N ALA A 266 17.36 -6.89 -25.47
CA ALA A 266 17.01 -8.16 -24.84
C ALA A 266 17.34 -8.19 -23.33
N VAL A 267 18.45 -7.56 -22.93
CA VAL A 267 18.82 -7.44 -21.51
C VAL A 267 17.80 -6.63 -20.73
N THR A 268 17.33 -5.50 -21.28
CA THR A 268 16.33 -4.64 -20.63
C THR A 268 14.95 -5.29 -20.63
N ALA A 269 14.55 -5.93 -21.73
CA ALA A 269 13.30 -6.68 -21.81
C ALA A 269 13.24 -7.81 -20.75
N GLN A 270 14.30 -8.61 -20.63
CA GLN A 270 14.40 -9.65 -19.61
C GLN A 270 14.41 -9.08 -18.18
N PHE A 271 15.05 -7.93 -17.97
CA PHE A 271 14.98 -7.21 -16.70
C PHE A 271 13.54 -6.78 -16.37
N ILE A 272 12.81 -6.18 -17.31
CA ILE A 272 11.41 -5.76 -17.13
C ILE A 272 10.55 -6.95 -16.69
N THR A 273 10.63 -8.07 -17.43
CA THR A 273 9.88 -9.29 -17.09
C THR A 273 10.20 -9.79 -15.69
N LYS A 274 11.50 -9.86 -15.34
CA LYS A 274 11.92 -10.36 -14.03
C LYS A 274 11.53 -9.42 -12.89
N ALA A 275 11.70 -8.11 -13.05
CA ALA A 275 11.42 -7.12 -12.02
C ALA A 275 9.92 -7.05 -11.68
N LEU A 276 9.03 -7.09 -12.67
CA LEU A 276 7.59 -7.04 -12.42
C LEU A 276 7.05 -8.36 -11.86
N ALA A 277 7.62 -9.51 -12.25
CA ALA A 277 7.29 -10.78 -11.62
C ALA A 277 7.73 -10.82 -10.15
N ASP A 278 8.94 -10.33 -9.85
CA ASP A 278 9.47 -10.23 -8.50
C ASP A 278 8.63 -9.28 -7.62
N LEU A 279 8.23 -8.11 -8.13
CA LEU A 279 7.33 -7.21 -7.42
C LEU A 279 5.95 -7.83 -7.16
N HIS A 280 5.42 -8.58 -8.12
CA HIS A 280 4.15 -9.28 -7.92
C HIS A 280 4.25 -10.34 -6.81
N GLU A 281 5.34 -11.11 -6.78
CA GLU A 281 5.62 -12.09 -5.73
C GLU A 281 5.88 -11.42 -4.37
N TRP A 282 6.62 -10.31 -4.37
CA TRP A 282 6.85 -9.48 -3.18
C TRP A 282 5.52 -9.03 -2.56
N ASN A 283 4.59 -8.52 -3.38
CA ASN A 283 3.26 -8.08 -2.95
C ASN A 283 2.34 -9.22 -2.48
N GLN A 284 2.72 -10.47 -2.73
CA GLN A 284 2.01 -11.67 -2.27
C GLN A 284 2.62 -12.26 -1.00
N THR A 285 3.78 -11.76 -0.57
CA THR A 285 4.51 -12.27 0.58
C THR A 285 4.05 -11.55 1.84
N PHE A 286 3.61 -12.32 2.84
CA PHE A 286 3.15 -11.77 4.11
C PHE A 286 4.25 -11.03 4.86
N GLY A 287 3.88 -9.96 5.56
CA GLY A 287 4.81 -9.08 6.26
C GLY A 287 5.58 -8.10 5.36
N ASN A 288 5.57 -8.29 4.04
CA ASN A 288 6.13 -7.29 3.14
C ASN A 288 5.22 -6.07 3.05
N HIS A 289 5.83 -4.89 3.07
CA HIS A 289 5.19 -3.65 2.65
C HIS A 289 5.02 -3.66 1.13
N ASN A 290 3.78 -3.63 0.68
CA ASN A 290 3.45 -3.73 -0.73
C ASN A 290 3.78 -2.44 -1.49
N ILE A 291 4.11 -2.63 -2.76
CA ILE A 291 4.17 -1.55 -3.75
C ILE A 291 2.82 -1.52 -4.47
N VAL A 292 2.09 -0.43 -4.34
CA VAL A 292 0.78 -0.24 -4.99
C VAL A 292 0.97 -0.28 -6.51
N SER A 293 1.95 0.48 -7.01
CA SER A 293 2.27 0.53 -8.43
C SER A 293 3.67 0.98 -8.77
N THR A 294 4.02 0.83 -10.05
CA THR A 294 5.29 1.24 -10.63
C THR A 294 5.09 1.99 -11.94
N THR A 295 5.81 3.10 -12.16
CA THR A 295 5.74 3.89 -13.40
C THR A 295 7.07 3.90 -14.15
N TRP A 296 7.11 3.24 -15.31
CA TRP A 296 8.32 3.15 -16.12
C TRP A 296 8.69 4.52 -16.70
N PHE A 297 9.96 4.91 -16.58
CA PHE A 297 10.42 6.29 -16.74
C PHE A 297 9.93 7.02 -17.99
N VAL A 298 9.92 6.41 -19.18
CA VAL A 298 9.46 7.12 -20.38
C VAL A 298 8.76 6.16 -21.34
N ASN A 299 7.54 6.51 -21.75
CA ASN A 299 6.89 5.85 -22.88
C ASN A 299 7.47 6.37 -24.22
N GLN A 300 7.39 7.68 -24.48
CA GLN A 300 7.76 8.29 -25.77
C GLN A 300 9.23 8.74 -25.86
N GLY A 301 9.92 8.45 -26.98
CA GLY A 301 11.30 8.85 -27.22
C GLY A 301 11.48 10.34 -27.55
N TYR A 302 11.12 11.24 -26.65
CA TYR A 302 11.33 12.68 -26.82
C TYR A 302 12.67 13.14 -26.23
N GLY A 303 13.40 13.99 -26.95
CA GLY A 303 14.44 14.86 -26.34
C GLY A 303 15.72 14.20 -25.83
N GLY A 304 16.07 12.98 -26.27
CA GLY A 304 17.31 12.29 -25.85
C GLY A 304 17.12 11.11 -24.90
N TRP A 305 15.88 10.69 -24.64
CA TRP A 305 15.53 9.57 -23.77
C TRP A 305 15.33 8.24 -24.52
N GLU A 306 15.92 8.09 -25.71
CA GLU A 306 15.79 6.87 -26.51
C GLU A 306 16.30 5.63 -25.77
N SER A 307 17.27 5.78 -24.86
CA SER A 307 17.77 4.65 -24.06
C SER A 307 16.76 4.07 -23.07
N GLN A 308 15.65 4.76 -22.78
CA GLN A 308 14.63 4.34 -21.82
C GLN A 308 13.23 4.24 -22.45
N SER A 309 13.02 4.78 -23.65
CA SER A 309 11.70 4.87 -24.26
C SER A 309 11.15 3.52 -24.70
N LEU A 310 9.98 3.15 -24.17
CA LEU A 310 9.26 1.96 -24.64
C LEU A 310 8.86 2.05 -26.12
N ASP A 311 8.33 3.19 -26.55
CA ASP A 311 7.84 3.41 -27.91
C ASP A 311 8.96 3.42 -28.96
N TRP A 312 10.11 4.03 -28.63
CA TRP A 312 11.27 4.01 -29.53
C TRP A 312 11.73 2.57 -29.78
N TRP A 313 11.89 1.77 -28.70
CA TRP A 313 12.41 0.41 -28.81
C TRP A 313 11.52 -0.56 -29.59
N ARG A 314 10.19 -0.33 -29.65
CA ARG A 314 9.22 -1.13 -30.45
C ARG A 314 9.64 -1.42 -31.89
N SER A 315 10.44 -0.55 -32.48
CA SER A 315 10.83 -0.62 -33.89
C SER A 315 12.33 -0.65 -34.16
N GLN A 316 13.17 -0.60 -33.12
CA GLN A 316 14.62 -0.37 -33.27
C GLN A 316 15.48 -1.59 -32.94
N GLY A 317 15.01 -2.44 -32.03
CA GLY A 317 15.69 -3.68 -31.64
C GLY A 317 15.01 -4.91 -32.23
N ASN A 318 14.50 -5.75 -31.32
CA ASN A 318 13.70 -6.92 -31.61
C ASN A 318 12.29 -6.50 -32.09
N PRO A 319 11.63 -7.31 -32.94
CA PRO A 319 10.29 -6.99 -33.39
C PRO A 319 9.27 -7.10 -32.26
N GLU A 320 8.29 -6.20 -32.24
CA GLU A 320 7.12 -6.31 -31.36
C GLU A 320 6.47 -7.71 -31.47
N GLY A 321 6.19 -8.31 -30.32
CA GLY A 321 5.76 -9.70 -30.15
C GLY A 321 6.89 -10.66 -29.75
N ASP A 322 8.17 -10.27 -29.87
CA ASP A 322 9.30 -11.04 -29.35
C ASP A 322 9.42 -10.85 -27.83
N PRO A 323 9.66 -11.91 -27.03
CA PRO A 323 9.89 -11.76 -25.59
C PRO A 323 11.11 -10.90 -25.21
N ASN A 324 12.01 -10.62 -26.16
CA ASN A 324 13.16 -9.73 -25.98
C ASN A 324 12.92 -8.28 -26.44
N ASP A 325 11.72 -7.94 -26.93
CA ASP A 325 11.30 -6.57 -27.17
C ASP A 325 10.82 -5.92 -25.87
N MET A 326 11.26 -4.69 -25.59
CA MET A 326 10.96 -4.00 -24.33
C MET A 326 9.47 -3.73 -24.17
N TRP A 327 8.79 -3.34 -25.25
CA TRP A 327 7.35 -3.09 -25.21
C TRP A 327 6.56 -4.37 -24.94
N THR A 328 6.91 -5.46 -25.60
CA THR A 328 6.29 -6.77 -25.42
C THR A 328 6.51 -7.30 -24.00
N ALA A 329 7.74 -7.20 -23.49
CA ALA A 329 8.05 -7.57 -22.11
C ALA A 329 7.20 -6.77 -21.11
N MET A 330 7.04 -5.47 -21.36
CA MET A 330 6.22 -4.60 -20.52
C MET A 330 4.73 -4.97 -20.59
N MET A 331 4.15 -5.11 -21.78
CA MET A 331 2.72 -5.41 -21.94
C MET A 331 2.34 -6.80 -21.39
N ASN A 332 3.23 -7.78 -21.48
CA ASN A 332 3.03 -9.10 -20.90
C ASN A 332 3.07 -9.05 -19.36
N ALA A 333 4.01 -8.30 -18.79
CA ALA A 333 4.14 -8.17 -17.34
C ALA A 333 3.11 -7.19 -16.73
N ALA A 334 2.56 -6.27 -17.52
CA ALA A 334 1.50 -5.34 -17.11
C ALA A 334 0.13 -6.01 -16.83
N GLN A 335 0.06 -7.35 -16.84
CA GLN A 335 -1.11 -8.10 -16.41
C GLN A 335 -1.17 -8.32 -14.89
N TYR A 336 -0.08 -8.04 -14.17
CA TYR A 336 -0.09 -8.18 -12.71
C TYR A 336 -1.01 -7.13 -12.06
N PRO A 337 -1.85 -7.55 -11.10
CA PRO A 337 -2.74 -6.64 -10.39
C PRO A 337 -1.94 -5.64 -9.54
N ALA A 338 -2.51 -4.46 -9.32
CA ALA A 338 -1.95 -3.49 -8.38
C ALA A 338 -1.75 -4.11 -6.98
N GLY A 339 -0.72 -3.66 -6.27
CA GLY A 339 -0.58 -3.97 -4.86
C GLY A 339 -1.65 -3.26 -4.04
N ILE A 340 -2.01 -3.82 -2.89
CA ILE A 340 -2.78 -3.06 -1.90
C ILE A 340 -1.87 -2.06 -1.19
N ALA A 341 -2.44 -1.02 -0.58
CA ALA A 341 -1.68 -0.14 0.31
C ALA A 341 -1.23 -0.90 1.58
N GLY A 342 -0.04 -0.59 2.08
CA GLY A 342 0.51 -1.20 3.29
C GLY A 342 0.92 -2.66 3.13
N THR A 343 0.85 -3.43 4.21
CA THR A 343 1.13 -4.88 4.19
C THR A 343 -0.13 -5.69 3.87
N LEU A 344 0.03 -6.89 3.33
CA LEU A 344 -1.07 -7.87 3.37
C LEU A 344 -1.54 -8.04 4.83
N PRO A 345 -2.86 -8.06 5.10
CA PRO A 345 -3.37 -8.53 6.37
C PRO A 345 -2.77 -9.90 6.63
N ASP A 346 -2.25 -10.11 7.84
CA ASP A 346 -1.75 -11.41 8.26
C ASP A 346 -2.86 -12.46 8.01
N PRO A 347 -2.61 -13.52 7.23
CA PRO A 347 -3.60 -14.54 6.94
C PRO A 347 -3.85 -15.44 8.16
N PHE A 348 -2.93 -15.42 9.13
CA PHE A 348 -3.00 -16.16 10.38
C PHE A 348 -2.67 -15.22 11.55
N PRO A 349 -3.48 -14.15 11.77
CA PRO A 349 -3.25 -13.27 12.91
C PRO A 349 -3.24 -14.12 14.19
N GLY A 350 -2.16 -14.05 14.96
CA GLY A 350 -1.99 -14.87 16.17
C GLY A 350 -1.32 -16.23 15.93
N ASP A 351 -0.81 -16.54 14.73
CA ASP A 351 0.16 -17.63 14.53
C ASP A 351 1.49 -17.25 15.20
N LEU A 352 1.67 -17.74 16.43
CA LEU A 352 2.80 -17.41 17.29
C LEU A 352 3.95 -18.40 17.11
N ASN A 353 3.74 -19.49 16.37
CA ASN A 353 4.72 -20.54 16.12
C ASN A 353 5.23 -20.62 14.68
N ASP A 354 4.73 -19.75 13.80
CA ASP A 354 5.04 -19.63 12.38
C ASP A 354 4.77 -20.92 11.57
N ASP A 355 3.79 -21.75 11.98
CA ASP A 355 3.44 -22.99 11.27
C ASP A 355 2.39 -22.81 10.15
N GLY A 356 1.88 -21.59 10.00
CA GLY A 356 0.88 -21.20 9.02
C GLY A 356 -0.54 -21.50 9.48
N ARG A 357 -0.80 -21.52 10.79
CA ARG A 357 -2.11 -21.68 11.41
C ARG A 357 -2.18 -20.85 12.69
N THR A 358 -3.39 -20.39 12.99
CA THR A 358 -3.74 -19.85 14.30
C THR A 358 -4.60 -20.92 14.96
N ASP A 359 -4.07 -21.67 15.92
CA ASP A 359 -4.77 -22.76 16.59
C ASP A 359 -4.43 -22.90 18.10
N ALA A 360 -4.73 -24.07 18.69
CA ALA A 360 -4.55 -24.29 20.12
C ALA A 360 -3.09 -24.21 20.57
N ASP A 361 -2.13 -24.57 19.69
CA ASP A 361 -0.71 -24.49 20.01
C ASP A 361 -0.26 -23.02 20.19
N ASP A 362 -0.89 -22.08 19.48
CA ASP A 362 -0.63 -20.64 19.63
C ASP A 362 -1.25 -20.07 20.91
N ILE A 363 -2.45 -20.52 21.28
CA ILE A 363 -3.06 -20.16 22.57
C ILE A 363 -2.13 -20.58 23.73
N ASP A 364 -1.63 -21.81 23.67
CA ASP A 364 -0.70 -22.34 24.67
C ASP A 364 0.61 -21.53 24.71
N LEU A 365 1.15 -21.15 23.54
CA LEU A 365 2.34 -20.30 23.45
C LEU A 365 2.13 -18.89 24.01
N LEU A 366 0.96 -18.28 23.76
CA LEU A 366 0.61 -16.98 24.33
C LEU A 366 0.57 -17.07 25.86
N ILE A 367 -0.12 -18.07 26.40
CA ILE A 367 -0.24 -18.33 27.84
C ILE A 367 1.15 -18.53 28.47
N ASP A 368 2.03 -19.31 27.82
CA ASP A 368 3.39 -19.58 28.30
C ASP A 368 4.30 -18.33 28.29
N ASN A 369 3.93 -17.28 27.54
CA ASN A 369 4.73 -16.07 27.35
C ASN A 369 4.07 -14.79 27.90
N MET A 370 3.05 -14.91 28.76
CA MET A 370 2.43 -13.77 29.43
C MET A 370 3.46 -12.85 30.10
N GLY A 371 3.33 -11.54 29.84
CA GLY A 371 4.22 -10.47 30.26
C GLY A 371 5.37 -10.17 29.29
N ASN A 372 5.46 -10.88 28.17
CA ASN A 372 6.43 -10.62 27.11
C ASN A 372 5.81 -9.77 25.99
N PRO A 373 6.24 -8.51 25.78
CA PRO A 373 5.69 -7.63 24.73
C PRO A 373 5.87 -8.14 23.29
N ALA A 374 6.64 -9.20 23.07
CA ALA A 374 6.72 -9.86 21.76
C ALA A 374 5.44 -10.64 21.40
N PHE A 375 4.56 -10.88 22.37
CA PHE A 375 3.31 -11.63 22.24
C PHE A 375 2.07 -10.72 22.44
N ASP A 376 2.28 -9.40 22.38
CA ASP A 376 1.21 -8.38 22.38
C ASP A 376 0.42 -8.46 21.07
N LEU A 377 -0.84 -8.84 21.15
CA LEU A 377 -1.78 -9.01 20.04
C LEU A 377 -2.80 -7.86 19.96
N ASP A 378 -3.09 -7.17 21.06
CA ASP A 378 -4.11 -6.11 21.10
C ASP A 378 -3.54 -4.67 20.96
N GLY A 379 -2.22 -4.54 21.03
CA GLY A 379 -1.44 -3.34 20.76
C GLY A 379 -1.23 -2.40 21.94
N ASP A 380 -1.47 -2.86 23.18
CA ASP A 380 -1.32 -2.05 24.39
C ASP A 380 0.08 -2.06 25.04
N ARG A 381 0.99 -2.89 24.49
CA ARG A 381 2.42 -3.07 24.83
C ARG A 381 2.71 -4.02 25.97
N ASP A 382 1.77 -4.86 26.36
CA ASP A 382 2.03 -6.05 27.15
C ASP A 382 1.38 -7.30 26.54
N ALA A 383 1.66 -8.46 27.13
CA ALA A 383 0.98 -9.71 26.79
C ALA A 383 0.27 -10.16 28.06
N ASP A 384 -1.04 -10.04 28.13
CA ASP A 384 -1.82 -10.39 29.31
C ASP A 384 -3.17 -11.07 28.98
N SER A 385 -4.13 -11.00 29.91
CA SER A 385 -5.45 -11.59 29.70
C SER A 385 -6.24 -10.95 28.57
N ASP A 386 -5.97 -9.68 28.24
CA ASP A 386 -6.64 -8.96 27.18
C ASP A 386 -6.18 -9.50 25.81
N ASP A 387 -4.89 -9.82 25.65
CA ASP A 387 -4.37 -10.53 24.46
C ASP A 387 -4.93 -11.94 24.30
N LEU A 388 -5.03 -12.70 25.39
CA LEU A 388 -5.66 -14.03 25.34
C LEU A 388 -7.13 -13.92 24.93
N THR A 389 -7.84 -12.91 25.42
CA THR A 389 -9.22 -12.64 25.02
C THR A 389 -9.30 -12.25 23.55
N TYR A 390 -8.39 -11.40 23.08
CA TYR A 390 -8.30 -10.99 21.68
C TYR A 390 -8.04 -12.19 20.76
N MET A 391 -7.09 -13.06 21.12
CA MET A 391 -6.77 -14.28 20.40
C MET A 391 -8.00 -15.21 20.27
N VAL A 392 -8.68 -15.50 21.38
CA VAL A 392 -9.80 -16.45 21.42
C VAL A 392 -11.07 -15.89 20.76
N GLU A 393 -11.45 -14.66 21.10
CA GLU A 393 -12.76 -14.11 20.71
C GLU A 393 -12.72 -13.32 19.41
N VAL A 394 -11.58 -12.70 19.06
CA VAL A 394 -11.44 -11.86 17.86
C VAL A 394 -10.75 -12.61 16.74
N LEU A 395 -9.56 -13.19 16.99
CA LEU A 395 -8.77 -13.83 15.94
C LEU A 395 -9.33 -15.20 15.55
N LEU A 396 -9.57 -16.07 16.53
CA LEU A 396 -10.16 -17.39 16.33
C LEU A 396 -11.70 -17.36 16.19
N GLY A 397 -12.34 -16.28 16.66
CA GLY A 397 -13.79 -16.10 16.54
C GLY A 397 -14.61 -17.13 17.32
N THR A 398 -14.07 -17.65 18.43
CA THR A 398 -14.74 -18.63 19.30
C THR A 398 -14.96 -18.07 20.71
N SER A 399 -15.12 -18.94 21.72
CA SER A 399 -15.31 -18.57 23.11
C SER A 399 -14.48 -19.47 24.01
N PHE A 400 -14.10 -18.94 25.17
CA PHE A 400 -13.45 -19.75 26.20
C PHE A 400 -14.28 -20.99 26.55
N GLY A 401 -13.65 -22.17 26.52
CA GLY A 401 -14.33 -23.44 26.72
C GLY A 401 -14.52 -24.27 25.45
N ASP A 402 -14.23 -23.74 24.25
CA ASP A 402 -14.20 -24.49 23.00
C ASP A 402 -12.79 -25.09 22.78
N ALA A 403 -12.59 -26.32 23.23
CA ALA A 403 -11.32 -27.03 23.08
C ALA A 403 -11.06 -27.47 21.64
N THR A 404 -12.10 -27.58 20.82
CA THR A 404 -11.98 -28.03 19.43
C THR A 404 -11.76 -26.90 18.43
N LEU A 405 -11.95 -25.65 18.87
CA LEU A 405 -11.92 -24.44 18.05
C LEU A 405 -12.89 -24.51 16.86
N ASP A 406 -14.02 -25.21 17.02
CA ASP A 406 -15.05 -25.35 15.98
C ASP A 406 -16.09 -24.21 16.01
N GLY A 407 -15.94 -23.29 16.95
CA GLY A 407 -16.77 -22.12 17.15
C GLY A 407 -17.96 -22.36 18.07
N VAL A 408 -18.11 -23.56 18.65
CA VAL A 408 -19.25 -23.92 19.51
C VAL A 408 -18.77 -24.59 20.80
N VAL A 409 -19.18 -24.06 21.95
CA VAL A 409 -18.91 -24.72 23.25
C VAL A 409 -19.98 -25.79 23.52
N ASP A 410 -19.63 -27.06 23.36
CA ASP A 410 -20.57 -28.18 23.50
C ASP A 410 -20.01 -29.44 24.22
N LEU A 411 -20.62 -30.60 23.93
CA LEU A 411 -20.26 -31.87 24.56
C LEU A 411 -18.88 -32.38 24.11
N LEU A 412 -18.41 -32.00 22.93
CA LEU A 412 -17.08 -32.38 22.43
C LEU A 412 -15.99 -31.74 23.30
N ASP A 413 -16.13 -30.46 23.65
CA ASP A 413 -15.18 -29.76 24.51
C ASP A 413 -15.20 -30.29 25.94
N LEU A 414 -16.41 -30.53 26.47
CA LEU A 414 -16.56 -31.17 27.77
C LEU A 414 -15.94 -32.58 27.79
N SER A 415 -15.95 -33.28 26.66
CA SER A 415 -15.32 -34.60 26.54
C SER A 415 -13.80 -34.50 26.53
N ALA A 416 -13.22 -33.48 25.89
CA ALA A 416 -11.79 -33.20 25.92
C ALA A 416 -11.32 -32.90 27.35
N LEU A 417 -11.98 -31.96 28.03
CA LEU A 417 -11.74 -31.63 29.44
C LEU A 417 -11.87 -32.86 30.34
N ALA A 418 -12.95 -33.64 30.20
CA ALA A 418 -13.19 -34.80 31.06
C ALA A 418 -12.15 -35.91 30.88
N ALA A 419 -11.60 -36.07 29.67
CA ALA A 419 -10.53 -37.03 29.39
C ALA A 419 -9.21 -36.66 30.08
N ASN A 420 -9.00 -35.37 30.35
CA ASN A 420 -7.79 -34.81 30.93
C ASN A 420 -7.95 -34.26 32.35
N PHE A 421 -9.11 -34.43 32.97
CA PHE A 421 -9.40 -33.94 34.32
C PHE A 421 -8.34 -34.36 35.36
N TYR A 422 -7.81 -33.41 36.13
CA TYR A 422 -6.67 -33.53 37.05
C TYR A 422 -5.33 -33.90 36.40
N LYS A 423 -5.16 -33.66 35.10
CA LYS A 423 -3.88 -33.75 34.40
C LYS A 423 -3.43 -32.36 33.95
N THR A 424 -2.15 -32.27 33.63
CA THR A 424 -1.59 -31.14 32.89
C THR A 424 -1.92 -31.30 31.41
N GLY A 425 -2.22 -30.21 30.73
CA GLY A 425 -2.54 -30.14 29.31
C GLY A 425 -2.68 -28.68 28.90
N GLY A 426 -2.83 -28.44 27.60
CA GLY A 426 -3.08 -27.11 27.04
C GLY A 426 -4.56 -26.88 26.74
N TRP A 427 -4.84 -25.89 25.90
CA TRP A 427 -6.18 -25.48 25.51
C TRP A 427 -7.01 -26.65 24.95
N ALA A 428 -6.45 -27.40 23.99
CA ALA A 428 -7.12 -28.54 23.35
C ALA A 428 -7.39 -29.71 24.32
N ASP A 429 -6.68 -29.76 25.46
CA ASP A 429 -6.91 -30.74 26.52
C ASP A 429 -7.97 -30.27 27.54
N GLY A 430 -8.40 -29.01 27.47
CA GLY A 430 -9.44 -28.41 28.32
C GLY A 430 -8.91 -27.50 29.43
N ASP A 431 -7.68 -26.98 29.33
CA ASP A 431 -7.19 -25.90 30.19
C ASP A 431 -7.53 -24.54 29.55
N PHE A 432 -8.66 -23.96 29.94
CA PHE A 432 -9.17 -22.72 29.33
C PHE A 432 -8.76 -21.47 30.12
N ASN A 433 -8.13 -21.66 31.28
CA ASN A 433 -7.66 -20.56 32.13
C ASN A 433 -6.14 -20.40 32.10
N GLY A 434 -5.41 -21.34 31.49
CA GLY A 434 -3.97 -21.28 31.27
C GLY A 434 -3.12 -21.50 32.52
N PHE A 435 -3.66 -22.12 33.58
CA PHE A 435 -2.90 -22.37 34.81
C PHE A 435 -2.15 -23.71 34.82
N GLY A 436 -2.06 -24.38 33.67
CA GLY A 436 -1.27 -25.59 33.42
C GLY A 436 -1.92 -26.88 33.91
N GLY A 437 -3.22 -26.88 34.21
CA GLY A 437 -3.93 -28.01 34.78
C GLY A 437 -5.43 -27.96 34.57
N VAL A 438 -6.00 -29.05 34.06
CA VAL A 438 -7.42 -29.18 33.73
C VAL A 438 -8.23 -29.52 35.00
N ASP A 439 -9.04 -28.58 35.49
CA ASP A 439 -9.77 -28.73 36.75
C ASP A 439 -11.22 -28.15 36.78
N LEU A 440 -11.75 -27.92 37.99
CA LEU A 440 -13.12 -27.43 38.18
C LEU A 440 -13.31 -25.98 37.72
N ASN A 441 -12.25 -25.18 37.62
CA ASN A 441 -12.30 -23.82 37.09
C ASN A 441 -12.55 -23.85 35.58
N ASP A 442 -11.89 -24.75 34.85
CA ASP A 442 -12.13 -24.96 33.42
C ASP A 442 -13.54 -25.49 33.14
N LEU A 443 -14.03 -26.39 34.00
CA LEU A 443 -15.42 -26.84 33.92
C LEU A 443 -16.40 -25.69 34.14
N SER A 444 -16.05 -24.73 34.99
CA SER A 444 -16.87 -23.53 35.23
C SER A 444 -16.88 -22.59 34.02
N ILE A 445 -15.80 -22.57 33.23
CA ILE A 445 -15.72 -21.83 31.96
C ILE A 445 -16.64 -22.46 30.93
N ILE A 446 -16.55 -23.78 30.69
CA ILE A 446 -17.49 -24.50 29.81
C ILE A 446 -18.94 -24.25 30.24
N ALA A 447 -19.23 -24.34 31.54
CA ALA A 447 -20.59 -24.15 32.05
C ALA A 447 -21.12 -22.72 31.81
N SER A 448 -20.24 -21.72 31.82
CA SER A 448 -20.61 -20.31 31.62
C SER A 448 -20.83 -19.97 30.15
N ASN A 449 -20.10 -20.64 29.25
CA ASN A 449 -20.16 -20.42 27.81
C ASN A 449 -20.95 -21.50 27.05
N TRP A 450 -21.64 -22.41 27.75
CA TRP A 450 -22.34 -23.53 27.14
C TRP A 450 -23.31 -23.10 26.03
N GLY A 451 -23.12 -23.62 24.82
CA GLY A 451 -23.93 -23.30 23.66
C GLY A 451 -23.62 -21.94 23.02
N ALA A 452 -22.56 -21.25 23.43
CA ALA A 452 -21.98 -20.14 22.67
C ALA A 452 -21.69 -20.61 21.24
N GLY A 453 -21.88 -19.73 20.25
CA GLY A 453 -21.75 -20.05 18.82
C GLY A 453 -22.88 -20.91 18.21
N SER A 454 -23.75 -21.53 19.03
CA SER A 454 -24.89 -22.28 18.50
C SER A 454 -25.99 -21.32 18.00
N ASN A 455 -26.25 -21.34 16.68
CA ASN A 455 -27.41 -20.68 16.08
C ASN A 455 -28.69 -21.45 16.43
N VAL A 456 -29.14 -21.38 17.69
CA VAL A 456 -30.46 -21.89 18.07
C VAL A 456 -31.48 -20.78 17.81
N PRO A 457 -32.39 -20.93 16.83
CA PRO A 457 -33.47 -19.96 16.64
C PRO A 457 -34.33 -19.91 17.89
N GLU A 458 -34.62 -18.71 18.40
CA GLU A 458 -35.56 -18.57 19.51
C GLU A 458 -36.87 -19.30 19.18
N PRO A 459 -37.45 -20.05 20.13
CA PRO A 459 -38.70 -20.75 19.87
C PRO A 459 -39.80 -19.73 19.55
N ALA A 460 -40.21 -19.70 18.28
CA ALA A 460 -41.35 -18.91 17.84
C ALA A 460 -42.57 -19.32 18.66
N LEU A 461 -43.06 -18.41 19.50
CA LEU A 461 -44.30 -18.58 20.26
C LEU A 461 -45.46 -18.80 19.28
N LEU A 462 -45.82 -20.07 19.08
CA LEU A 462 -47.02 -20.50 18.36
C LEU A 462 -48.26 -20.06 19.14
N ILE A 463 -48.81 -18.89 18.79
CA ILE A 463 -50.15 -18.48 19.26
C ILE A 463 -51.19 -19.28 18.45
N PRO A 464 -52.01 -20.14 19.08
CA PRO A 464 -53.03 -20.87 18.35
C PRO A 464 -54.20 -19.92 18.04
N ALA A 465 -54.37 -19.59 16.75
CA ALA A 465 -55.53 -18.85 16.27
C ALA A 465 -56.79 -19.72 16.38
N ALA A 466 -57.56 -19.50 17.45
CA ALA A 466 -58.91 -20.05 17.57
C ALA A 466 -59.82 -19.44 16.49
N ALA A 467 -60.49 -20.33 15.76
CA ALA A 467 -61.42 -20.04 14.69
C ALA A 467 -62.53 -19.05 15.09
N LEU A 468 -62.76 -18.03 14.25
CA LEU A 468 -64.07 -17.38 14.16
C LEU A 468 -64.49 -17.31 12.68
N ALA A 469 -65.01 -18.43 12.18
CA ALA A 469 -65.94 -18.40 11.07
C ALA A 469 -67.33 -18.07 11.64
N LEU A 470 -67.93 -16.93 11.27
CA LEU A 470 -69.38 -16.72 11.26
C LEU A 470 -69.76 -15.56 10.31
N THR A 471 -69.97 -15.94 9.06
CA THR A 471 -71.17 -15.67 8.22
C THR A 471 -71.71 -14.25 8.00
N ARG A 472 -71.91 -13.98 6.69
CA ARG A 472 -73.10 -13.35 6.01
C ARG A 472 -73.30 -11.84 6.23
N ARG A 473 -73.80 -11.05 5.27
CA ARG A 473 -74.21 -11.16 3.85
C ARG A 473 -74.58 -9.72 3.42
N ARG A 474 -74.41 -9.46 2.11
CA ARG A 474 -74.89 -8.32 1.29
C ARG A 474 -74.07 -7.04 1.37
#